data_AF-A0A6J7JF20-F1
#
_entry.id   AF-A0A6J7JF20-F1
#
_cell.length_a   1.000
_cell.length_b   1.000
_cell.length_c   1.000
_cell.angle_alpha   90.00
_cell.angle_beta   90.00
_cell.angle_gamma   90.00
#
_symmetry.space_group_name_H-M   'P 1'
#
loop_
_entity.id
_entity.type
_entity.pdbx_description
1 polymer ?
#
loop_
_entity_poly.entity_id
_entity_poly.type
_entity_poly.pdbx_seq_one_letter_code
_entity_poly.pdbx_strand_id
1 'polypeptide(L)'
;MWIRDGGLSAVAKPKDPIETMARAFGYGRQTGIDVPGETRGHVGGRAFKTSLYLQLHDAWCTRGKTGYPEVAKTDPVRAAYLKQIAAENCVDGDLYRGGDAVNLSIGQGDTVASPLQVAQAYAALANGGTIWQPQVAKGVISTDGKVLSLFKPVKTGTLPVSQANMAFLRDAFSQVTSQPYGTGYGPFIGFPLDKIPVAAKTGTGQAGNDKQSTSWFATFAPANNPKYAVVMMVAQGGTGSGTSAPSVRKIYEALYGITGSTIDPAKSVLVGGAPSAVLPTVGKDGTPEYPVLPTPEVPVTSSPSPSGSISSAPSAPSAPSPSAGLIVLPVAAGFGLLGRAARRRHRSGASWPWMWWR
;
A
#
# COMPACT_ATOMS: atom_id res chain seq x y z
N MET A 1 10.73 -22.54 4.00
CA MET A 1 9.94 -22.20 5.21
C MET A 1 8.64 -22.96 5.23
N TRP A 2 7.75 -22.80 4.25
CA TRP A 2 6.48 -23.54 4.14
C TRP A 2 6.60 -25.07 4.26
N ILE A 3 7.57 -25.69 3.56
CA ILE A 3 7.82 -27.15 3.67
C ILE A 3 8.18 -27.56 5.11
N ARG A 4 8.99 -26.75 5.80
CA ARG A 4 9.43 -27.01 7.18
C ARG A 4 8.27 -26.92 8.18
N ASP A 5 7.25 -26.12 7.87
CA ASP A 5 6.06 -25.94 8.69
C ASP A 5 4.94 -26.96 8.34
N GLY A 6 5.26 -28.05 7.61
CA GLY A 6 4.35 -29.15 7.30
C GLY A 6 3.64 -29.05 5.94
N GLY A 7 3.88 -27.98 5.17
CA GLY A 7 3.28 -27.80 3.86
C GLY A 7 1.75 -27.73 3.91
N LEU A 8 1.09 -28.64 3.17
CA LEU A 8 -0.37 -28.78 3.17
C LEU A 8 -0.91 -29.38 4.47
N SER A 9 -0.12 -30.26 5.12
CA SER A 9 -0.45 -30.88 6.40
C SER A 9 0.36 -30.20 7.50
N ALA A 10 -0.07 -28.99 7.87
CA ALA A 10 0.66 -28.16 8.83
C ALA A 10 0.99 -28.93 10.12
N VAL A 11 2.19 -28.71 10.65
CA VAL A 11 2.51 -29.16 12.01
C VAL A 11 1.58 -28.47 13.01
N ALA A 12 1.38 -29.03 14.20
CA ALA A 12 0.41 -28.52 15.18
C ALA A 12 0.58 -27.03 15.53
N LYS A 13 1.81 -26.50 15.45
CA LYS A 13 2.14 -25.09 15.69
C LYS A 13 3.11 -24.60 14.59
N PRO A 14 2.61 -24.28 13.38
CA PRO A 14 3.47 -23.79 12.32
C PRO A 14 4.05 -22.42 12.71
N LYS A 15 5.30 -22.14 12.32
CA LYS A 15 5.94 -20.87 12.66
C LYS A 15 5.49 -19.73 11.75
N ASP A 16 5.19 -20.05 10.48
CA ASP A 16 4.72 -19.14 9.45
C ASP A 16 5.45 -17.78 9.50
N PRO A 17 6.80 -17.78 9.37
CA PRO A 17 7.62 -16.63 9.73
C PRO A 17 7.30 -15.36 8.94
N ILE A 18 6.87 -15.49 7.69
CA ILE A 18 6.50 -14.34 6.83
C ILE A 18 5.19 -13.73 7.32
N GLU A 19 4.16 -14.54 7.60
CA GLU A 19 2.90 -14.06 8.15
C GLU A 19 3.11 -13.42 9.53
N THR A 20 3.86 -14.10 10.40
CA THR A 20 4.20 -13.61 11.74
C THR A 20 4.92 -12.27 11.68
N MET A 21 5.91 -12.12 10.79
CA MET A 21 6.63 -10.86 10.63
C MET A 21 5.74 -9.76 10.04
N ALA A 22 4.91 -10.07 9.03
CA ALA A 22 3.97 -9.11 8.45
C ALA A 22 2.99 -8.57 9.52
N ARG A 23 2.48 -9.46 10.39
CA ARG A 23 1.64 -9.05 11.52
C ARG A 23 2.39 -8.24 12.57
N ALA A 24 3.69 -8.49 12.77
CA ALA A 24 4.55 -7.68 13.64
C ALA A 24 4.76 -6.26 13.11
N PHE A 25 4.80 -6.07 11.78
CA PHE A 25 4.76 -4.75 11.13
C PHE A 25 3.43 -4.02 11.25
N GLY A 26 2.37 -4.68 11.75
CA GLY A 26 1.04 -4.08 11.86
C GLY A 26 0.11 -4.38 10.68
N TYR A 27 0.52 -5.21 9.71
CA TYR A 27 -0.39 -5.61 8.63
C TYR A 27 -1.52 -6.52 9.13
N GLY A 28 -2.70 -6.36 8.55
CA GLY A 28 -3.91 -7.12 8.91
C GLY A 28 -4.67 -6.58 10.13
N ARG A 29 -4.27 -5.42 10.66
CA ARG A 29 -4.99 -4.67 11.71
C ARG A 29 -5.03 -3.18 11.35
N GLN A 30 -5.99 -2.46 11.89
CA GLN A 30 -6.01 -1.00 11.82
C GLN A 30 -4.76 -0.43 12.51
N THR A 31 -4.17 0.63 11.95
CA THR A 31 -3.04 1.34 12.54
C THR A 31 -3.46 2.16 13.76
N GLY A 32 -4.76 2.48 13.86
CA GLY A 32 -5.34 3.25 14.94
C GLY A 32 -5.32 4.75 14.68
N ILE A 33 -5.18 5.20 13.43
CA ILE A 33 -5.20 6.62 13.11
C ILE A 33 -6.46 7.30 13.66
N ASP A 34 -6.33 8.55 14.08
CA ASP A 34 -7.36 9.39 14.69
C ASP A 34 -8.38 9.96 13.68
N VAL A 35 -8.55 9.27 12.54
CA VAL A 35 -9.55 9.59 11.52
C VAL A 35 -10.42 8.36 11.21
N PRO A 36 -11.72 8.55 10.92
CA PRO A 36 -12.60 7.44 10.58
C PRO A 36 -12.26 6.83 9.21
N GLY A 37 -12.80 5.63 8.95
CA GLY A 37 -12.72 4.99 7.63
C GLY A 37 -11.47 4.15 7.38
N GLU A 38 -10.66 3.89 8.42
CA GLU A 38 -9.49 3.03 8.28
C GLU A 38 -9.86 1.56 8.00
N THR A 39 -9.23 0.97 6.98
CA THR A 39 -9.36 -0.46 6.68
C THR A 39 -8.19 -1.26 7.27
N ARG A 40 -8.47 -2.46 7.79
CA ARG A 40 -7.45 -3.32 8.41
C ARG A 40 -6.55 -4.06 7.42
N GLY A 41 -6.91 -4.14 6.14
CA GLY A 41 -6.25 -5.03 5.18
C GLY A 41 -6.31 -6.50 5.61
N HIS A 42 -5.44 -7.33 5.05
CA HIS A 42 -5.24 -8.71 5.50
C HIS A 42 -3.90 -9.26 5.01
N VAL A 43 -3.38 -10.27 5.73
CA VAL A 43 -2.16 -11.00 5.38
C VAL A 43 -2.57 -12.38 4.90
N GLY A 44 -2.23 -12.73 3.66
CA GLY A 44 -2.67 -13.93 2.97
C GLY A 44 -2.02 -15.24 3.42
N GLY A 45 -1.84 -15.42 4.73
CA GLY A 45 -1.23 -16.62 5.31
C GLY A 45 -2.25 -17.71 5.70
N ARG A 46 -1.79 -18.71 6.46
CA ARG A 46 -2.58 -19.90 6.80
C ARG A 46 -3.79 -19.57 7.67
N ALA A 47 -3.62 -18.67 8.63
CA ALA A 47 -4.72 -18.24 9.50
C ALA A 47 -5.81 -17.52 8.70
N PHE A 48 -5.43 -16.74 7.68
CA PHE A 48 -6.38 -16.07 6.80
C PHE A 48 -7.16 -17.08 5.95
N LYS A 49 -6.50 -18.03 5.28
CA LYS A 49 -7.18 -19.08 4.50
C LYS A 49 -8.21 -19.85 5.33
N THR A 50 -7.81 -20.27 6.54
CA THR A 50 -8.69 -20.98 7.47
C THR A 50 -9.90 -20.12 7.85
N SER A 51 -9.67 -18.86 8.25
CA SER A 51 -10.76 -17.96 8.62
C SER A 51 -11.69 -17.63 7.44
N LEU A 52 -11.15 -17.48 6.24
CA LEU A 52 -11.93 -17.19 5.04
C LEU A 52 -12.81 -18.38 4.67
N TYR A 53 -12.26 -19.59 4.73
CA TYR A 53 -13.00 -20.82 4.50
C TYR A 53 -14.14 -20.99 5.50
N LEU A 54 -13.88 -20.82 6.79
CA LEU A 54 -14.95 -20.90 7.81
C LEU A 54 -16.10 -19.90 7.56
N GLN A 55 -15.83 -18.75 6.94
CA GLN A 55 -16.85 -17.74 6.63
C GLN A 55 -17.60 -18.03 5.32
N LEU A 56 -16.93 -18.60 4.32
CA LEU A 56 -17.44 -18.68 2.95
C LEU A 56 -17.71 -20.10 2.46
N HIS A 57 -17.35 -21.13 3.23
CA HIS A 57 -17.48 -22.53 2.85
C HIS A 57 -18.87 -22.87 2.32
N ASP A 58 -19.93 -22.60 3.09
CA ASP A 58 -21.29 -22.98 2.70
C ASP A 58 -21.75 -22.25 1.43
N ALA A 59 -21.34 -20.99 1.29
CA ALA A 59 -21.58 -20.21 0.09
C ALA A 59 -20.86 -20.80 -1.12
N TRP A 60 -19.58 -21.17 -0.99
CA TRP A 60 -18.81 -21.82 -2.03
C TRP A 60 -19.38 -23.19 -2.41
N CYS A 61 -19.75 -24.02 -1.43
CA CYS A 61 -20.36 -25.33 -1.70
C CYS A 61 -21.72 -25.21 -2.39
N THR A 62 -22.52 -24.21 -2.01
CA THR A 62 -23.78 -23.91 -2.69
C THR A 62 -23.50 -23.46 -4.12
N ARG A 63 -22.63 -22.46 -4.31
CA ARG A 63 -22.30 -21.90 -5.63
C ARG A 63 -21.57 -22.87 -6.54
N GLY A 64 -20.78 -23.80 -6.01
CA GLY A 64 -20.15 -24.88 -6.76
C GLY A 64 -21.19 -25.81 -7.40
N LYS A 65 -22.37 -25.96 -6.78
CA LYS A 65 -23.50 -26.74 -7.33
C LYS A 65 -24.38 -25.87 -8.23
N THR A 66 -24.85 -24.74 -7.71
CA THR A 66 -25.88 -23.90 -8.36
C THR A 66 -25.32 -22.95 -9.43
N GLY A 67 -24.04 -22.60 -9.36
CA GLY A 67 -23.41 -21.62 -10.24
C GLY A 67 -23.79 -20.17 -9.94
N TYR A 68 -23.51 -19.30 -10.92
CA TYR A 68 -23.70 -17.85 -10.86
C TYR A 68 -24.66 -17.38 -11.97
N PRO A 69 -25.98 -17.67 -11.86
CA PRO A 69 -26.95 -17.31 -12.89
C PRO A 69 -27.02 -15.80 -13.16
N GLU A 70 -26.72 -14.98 -12.15
CA GLU A 70 -26.65 -13.53 -12.27
C GLU A 70 -25.51 -13.08 -13.20
N VAL A 71 -24.37 -13.77 -13.18
CA VAL A 71 -23.22 -13.48 -14.05
C VAL A 71 -23.43 -14.12 -15.42
N ALA A 72 -24.04 -15.31 -15.46
CA ALA A 72 -24.23 -16.08 -16.69
C ALA A 72 -25.06 -15.34 -17.76
N LYS A 73 -25.92 -14.40 -17.34
CA LYS A 73 -26.72 -13.55 -18.23
C LYS A 73 -25.87 -12.65 -19.11
N THR A 74 -24.76 -12.14 -18.59
CA THR A 74 -23.90 -11.17 -19.29
C THR A 74 -22.55 -11.75 -19.70
N ASP A 75 -22.04 -12.72 -18.94
CA ASP A 75 -20.73 -13.33 -19.14
C ASP A 75 -20.75 -14.83 -18.73
N PRO A 76 -21.25 -15.71 -19.62
CA PRO A 76 -21.39 -17.14 -19.34
C PRO A 76 -20.04 -17.85 -19.15
N VAL A 77 -18.97 -17.39 -19.82
CA VAL A 77 -17.62 -17.94 -19.67
C VAL A 77 -17.11 -17.68 -18.25
N ARG A 78 -17.25 -16.44 -17.77
CA ARG A 78 -16.90 -16.10 -16.39
C ARG A 78 -17.76 -16.83 -15.38
N ALA A 79 -19.06 -16.98 -15.62
CA ALA A 79 -19.93 -17.72 -14.71
C ALA A 79 -19.52 -19.19 -14.56
N ALA A 80 -19.12 -19.84 -15.65
CA ALA A 80 -18.59 -21.21 -15.63
C ALA A 80 -17.27 -21.29 -14.85
N TYR A 81 -16.35 -20.34 -15.08
CA TYR A 81 -15.09 -20.23 -14.35
C TYR A 81 -15.30 -20.03 -12.83
N LEU A 82 -16.19 -19.10 -12.45
CA LEU A 82 -16.51 -18.85 -11.05
C LEU A 82 -17.14 -20.08 -10.38
N LYS A 83 -18.00 -20.82 -11.09
CA LYS A 83 -18.58 -22.08 -10.58
C LYS A 83 -17.49 -23.10 -10.27
N GLN A 84 -16.49 -23.24 -11.15
CA GLN A 84 -15.36 -24.13 -10.92
C GLN A 84 -14.57 -23.73 -9.67
N ILE A 85 -14.23 -22.43 -9.54
CA ILE A 85 -13.54 -21.92 -8.35
C ILE A 85 -14.34 -22.20 -7.07
N ALA A 86 -15.65 -21.98 -7.10
CA ALA A 86 -16.50 -22.23 -5.93
C ALA A 86 -16.51 -23.71 -5.54
N ALA A 87 -16.55 -24.61 -6.53
CA ALA A 87 -16.46 -26.05 -6.29
C ALA A 87 -15.10 -26.46 -5.70
N GLU A 88 -14.01 -25.90 -6.20
CA GLU A 88 -12.65 -26.12 -5.66
C GLU A 88 -12.56 -25.59 -4.22
N ASN A 89 -12.92 -24.32 -3.99
CA ASN A 89 -12.87 -23.69 -2.68
C ASN A 89 -13.78 -24.36 -1.63
N CYS A 90 -14.87 -25.01 -2.04
CA CYS A 90 -15.69 -25.83 -1.15
C CYS A 90 -14.88 -27.01 -0.57
N VAL A 91 -14.06 -27.65 -1.39
CA VAL A 91 -13.30 -28.85 -1.00
C VAL A 91 -12.03 -28.48 -0.25
N ASP A 92 -11.30 -27.46 -0.68
CA ASP A 92 -9.92 -27.22 -0.21
C ASP A 92 -9.54 -25.73 -0.12
N GLY A 93 -10.52 -24.85 0.08
CA GLY A 93 -10.30 -23.40 0.20
C GLY A 93 -9.54 -22.96 1.44
N ASP A 94 -9.44 -23.81 2.47
CA ASP A 94 -8.64 -23.60 3.68
C ASP A 94 -7.15 -23.94 3.49
N LEU A 95 -6.80 -24.69 2.43
CA LEU A 95 -5.44 -25.12 2.21
C LEU A 95 -4.52 -23.96 1.82
N TYR A 96 -3.54 -23.69 2.67
CA TYR A 96 -2.44 -22.77 2.39
C TYR A 96 -1.32 -23.47 1.60
N ARG A 97 -1.28 -23.22 0.29
CA ARG A 97 -0.41 -23.92 -0.66
C ARG A 97 0.96 -23.26 -0.75
N GLY A 98 1.93 -24.00 -1.30
CA GLY A 98 3.27 -23.45 -1.56
C GLY A 98 3.26 -22.22 -2.47
N GLY A 99 2.32 -22.15 -3.43
CA GLY A 99 2.13 -20.97 -4.27
C GLY A 99 1.64 -19.74 -3.50
N ASP A 100 0.74 -19.92 -2.54
CA ASP A 100 0.28 -18.84 -1.65
C ASP A 100 1.44 -18.30 -0.81
N ALA A 101 2.30 -19.19 -0.30
CA ALA A 101 3.48 -18.81 0.45
C ALA A 101 4.51 -18.02 -0.39
N VAL A 102 4.66 -18.36 -1.67
CA VAL A 102 5.52 -17.59 -2.59
C VAL A 102 4.91 -16.21 -2.84
N ASN A 103 3.61 -16.14 -3.11
CA ASN A 103 2.90 -14.86 -3.31
C ASN A 103 3.01 -13.94 -2.09
N LEU A 104 2.76 -14.47 -0.88
CA LEU A 104 2.89 -13.72 0.36
C LEU A 104 4.31 -13.15 0.55
N SER A 105 5.35 -13.90 0.16
CA SER A 105 6.74 -13.46 0.35
C SER A 105 7.12 -12.22 -0.47
N ILE A 106 6.38 -11.94 -1.55
CA ILE A 106 6.54 -10.76 -2.40
C ILE A 106 5.41 -9.74 -2.24
N GLY A 107 4.52 -9.93 -1.25
CA GLY A 107 3.38 -9.03 -0.99
C GLY A 107 2.24 -9.12 -2.01
N GLN A 108 2.11 -10.26 -2.70
CA GLN A 108 1.04 -10.54 -3.67
C GLN A 108 0.06 -11.60 -3.13
N GLY A 109 -0.91 -12.01 -3.96
CA GLY A 109 -1.92 -13.00 -3.62
C GLY A 109 -2.99 -12.39 -2.71
N ASP A 110 -3.37 -13.11 -1.66
CA ASP A 110 -4.39 -12.66 -0.72
C ASP A 110 -3.85 -11.66 0.32
N THR A 111 -2.81 -10.89 -0.01
CA THR A 111 -2.30 -9.86 0.91
C THR A 111 -2.74 -8.50 0.41
N VAL A 112 -3.39 -7.74 1.27
CA VAL A 112 -3.82 -6.37 0.98
C VAL A 112 -3.41 -5.48 2.14
N ALA A 113 -2.71 -4.39 1.83
CA ALA A 113 -2.29 -3.38 2.79
C ALA A 113 -2.68 -1.98 2.31
N SER A 114 -3.04 -1.11 3.25
CA SER A 114 -3.27 0.30 2.97
C SER A 114 -1.93 1.06 2.85
N PRO A 115 -1.87 2.17 2.09
CA PRO A 115 -0.68 3.03 2.08
C PRO A 115 -0.25 3.48 3.48
N LEU A 116 -1.22 3.69 4.38
CA LEU A 116 -0.96 4.06 5.76
C LEU A 116 -0.26 2.95 6.56
N GLN A 117 -0.66 1.68 6.38
CA GLN A 117 0.05 0.54 6.98
C GLN A 117 1.48 0.42 6.45
N VAL A 118 1.69 0.64 5.14
CA VAL A 118 3.04 0.65 4.55
C VAL A 118 3.86 1.80 5.11
N ALA A 119 3.28 2.99 5.28
CA ALA A 119 3.95 4.15 5.86
C ALA A 119 4.36 3.90 7.32
N GLN A 120 3.48 3.29 8.14
CA GLN A 120 3.80 2.88 9.51
C GLN A 120 4.96 1.87 9.53
N ALA A 121 4.95 0.87 8.64
CA ALA A 121 6.02 -0.12 8.54
C ALA A 121 7.38 0.53 8.16
N TYR A 122 7.39 1.45 7.20
CA TYR A 122 8.60 2.18 6.80
C TYR A 122 9.08 3.16 7.89
N ALA A 123 8.17 3.79 8.62
CA ALA A 123 8.51 4.60 9.79
C ALA A 123 9.18 3.76 10.89
N ALA A 124 8.72 2.52 11.10
CA ALA A 124 9.34 1.61 12.06
C ALA A 124 10.73 1.15 11.62
N LEU A 125 10.95 0.88 10.34
CA LEU A 125 12.29 0.58 9.80
C LEU A 125 13.24 1.78 9.96
N ALA A 126 12.72 2.99 9.72
CA ALA A 126 13.46 4.24 9.87
C ALA A 126 13.88 4.52 11.33
N ASN A 127 12.98 4.30 12.29
CA ASN A 127 13.17 4.68 13.69
C ASN A 127 13.82 3.59 14.57
N GLY A 128 14.30 2.49 13.97
CA GLY A 128 14.97 1.40 14.70
C GLY A 128 14.04 0.31 15.26
N GLY A 129 12.77 0.30 14.85
CA GLY A 129 11.85 -0.82 15.04
C GLY A 129 10.63 -0.53 15.90
N THR A 130 10.38 0.72 16.31
CA THR A 130 9.19 1.06 17.09
C THR A 130 7.99 1.30 16.17
N ILE A 131 6.88 0.62 16.45
CA ILE A 131 5.61 0.85 15.76
C ILE A 131 4.87 1.95 16.53
N TRP A 132 4.65 3.07 15.86
CA TRP A 132 3.88 4.21 16.39
C TRP A 132 2.51 4.26 15.74
N GLN A 133 1.48 4.59 16.52
CA GLN A 133 0.16 4.95 16.01
C GLN A 133 0.28 6.24 15.19
N PRO A 134 -0.13 6.25 13.90
CA PRO A 134 -0.19 7.48 13.12
C PRO A 134 -1.23 8.43 13.73
N GLN A 135 -0.93 9.73 13.74
CA GLN A 135 -1.81 10.77 14.27
C GLN A 135 -1.81 11.95 13.31
N VAL A 136 -2.99 12.52 13.06
CA VAL A 136 -3.17 13.77 12.32
C VAL A 136 -3.28 14.93 13.30
N ALA A 137 -4.05 14.75 14.38
CA ALA A 137 -4.27 15.78 15.37
C ALA A 137 -3.10 15.85 16.36
N LYS A 138 -2.71 17.07 16.70
CA LYS A 138 -1.67 17.35 17.71
C LYS A 138 -2.25 17.65 19.09
N GLY A 139 -3.45 18.20 19.14
CA GLY A 139 -4.10 18.61 20.36
C GLY A 139 -5.39 19.36 20.09
N VAL A 140 -6.04 19.79 21.17
CA VAL A 140 -7.28 20.56 21.15
C VAL A 140 -7.02 21.88 21.87
N ILE A 141 -7.34 22.98 21.20
CA ILE A 141 -7.35 24.32 21.77
C ILE A 141 -8.79 24.80 21.86
N SER A 142 -9.09 25.56 22.90
CA SER A 142 -10.38 26.24 23.04
C SER A 142 -10.36 27.58 22.31
N THR A 143 -11.55 28.18 22.13
CA THR A 143 -11.73 29.44 21.41
C THR A 143 -11.10 30.65 22.11
N ASP A 144 -10.68 30.51 23.37
CA ASP A 144 -9.94 31.55 24.12
C ASP A 144 -8.41 31.34 24.08
N GLY A 145 -7.94 30.34 23.32
CA GLY A 145 -6.53 30.01 23.17
C GLY A 145 -5.98 29.05 24.24
N LYS A 146 -6.78 28.61 25.21
CA LYS A 146 -6.32 27.63 26.20
C LYS A 146 -6.18 26.24 25.58
N VAL A 147 -5.01 25.64 25.75
CA VAL A 147 -4.75 24.23 25.37
C VAL A 147 -5.55 23.31 26.30
N LEU A 148 -6.51 22.59 25.73
CA LEU A 148 -7.34 21.64 26.46
C LEU A 148 -6.68 20.25 26.53
N SER A 149 -6.02 19.83 25.45
CA SER A 149 -5.35 18.54 25.38
C SER A 149 -4.22 18.55 24.36
N LEU A 150 -3.16 17.81 24.65
CA LEU A 150 -2.09 17.49 23.71
C LEU A 150 -2.04 15.98 23.50
N PHE A 151 -2.06 15.55 22.25
CA PHE A 151 -1.99 14.16 21.89
C PHE A 151 -0.52 13.74 21.83
N LYS A 152 -0.13 12.82 22.70
CA LYS A 152 1.23 12.27 22.75
C LYS A 152 1.34 11.10 21.76
N PRO A 153 2.53 10.85 21.19
CA PRO A 153 2.78 9.66 20.39
C PRO A 153 2.48 8.38 21.18
N VAL A 154 1.74 7.44 20.57
CA VAL A 154 1.38 6.17 21.19
C VAL A 154 2.18 5.05 20.57
N LYS A 155 2.98 4.36 21.39
CA LYS A 155 3.72 3.16 20.98
C LYS A 155 2.75 1.97 20.95
N THR A 156 2.61 1.33 19.79
CA THR A 156 1.73 0.17 19.60
C THR A 156 2.48 -1.15 19.47
N GLY A 157 3.81 -1.10 19.30
CA GLY A 157 4.63 -2.31 19.23
C GLY A 157 6.12 -2.07 19.01
N THR A 158 6.86 -3.17 18.91
CA THR A 158 8.29 -3.18 18.54
C THR A 158 8.56 -4.38 17.65
N LEU A 159 9.31 -4.16 16.57
CA LEU A 159 9.70 -5.20 15.63
C LEU A 159 10.72 -6.15 16.27
N PRO A 160 10.55 -7.47 16.14
CA PRO A 160 11.47 -8.47 16.69
C PRO A 160 12.69 -8.65 15.76
N VAL A 161 13.42 -7.58 15.48
CA VAL A 161 14.54 -7.56 14.52
C VAL A 161 15.79 -7.04 15.21
N SER A 162 16.92 -7.70 14.98
CA SER A 162 18.21 -7.27 15.52
C SER A 162 18.66 -5.94 14.92
N GLN A 163 19.47 -5.17 15.67
CA GLN A 163 20.05 -3.93 15.15
C GLN A 163 20.92 -4.16 13.92
N ALA A 164 21.64 -5.29 13.84
CA ALA A 164 22.41 -5.67 12.67
C ALA A 164 21.52 -5.85 11.42
N ASN A 165 20.38 -6.53 11.55
CA ASN A 165 19.43 -6.69 10.45
C ASN A 165 18.78 -5.36 10.07
N MET A 166 18.48 -4.50 11.04
CA MET A 166 17.97 -3.15 10.76
C MET A 166 18.97 -2.30 9.98
N ALA A 167 20.25 -2.33 10.37
CA ALA A 167 21.32 -1.64 9.67
C ALA A 167 21.47 -2.16 8.23
N PHE A 168 21.48 -3.48 8.05
CA PHE A 168 21.51 -4.11 6.74
C PHE A 168 20.32 -3.68 5.86
N LEU A 169 19.10 -3.67 6.39
CA LEU A 169 17.92 -3.26 5.65
C LEU A 169 17.98 -1.78 5.24
N ARG A 170 18.42 -0.90 6.14
CA ARG A 170 18.55 0.54 5.84
C ARG A 170 19.57 0.79 4.73
N ASP A 171 20.71 0.09 4.79
CA ASP A 171 21.72 0.14 3.74
C ASP A 171 21.18 -0.38 2.40
N ALA A 172 20.59 -1.59 2.39
CA ALA A 172 20.01 -2.18 1.19
C ALA A 172 18.92 -1.30 0.55
N PHE A 173 18.06 -0.65 1.36
CA PHE A 173 17.07 0.29 0.84
C PHE A 173 17.70 1.56 0.28
N SER A 174 18.81 2.06 0.85
CA SER A 174 19.51 3.23 0.29
C SER A 174 20.12 2.95 -1.08
N GLN A 175 20.52 1.70 -1.33
CA GLN A 175 21.06 1.28 -2.61
C GLN A 175 20.02 1.32 -3.74
N VAL A 176 18.72 1.26 -3.43
CA VAL A 176 17.64 1.30 -4.43
C VAL A 176 17.63 2.61 -5.22
N THR A 177 18.00 3.74 -4.60
CA THR A 177 18.06 5.04 -5.29
C THR A 177 19.49 5.48 -5.63
N SER A 178 20.50 4.96 -4.92
CA SER A 178 21.88 5.44 -5.05
C SER A 178 22.75 4.62 -6.01
N GLN A 179 22.39 3.36 -6.27
CA GLN A 179 23.21 2.47 -7.09
C GLN A 179 22.64 2.31 -8.50
N PRO A 180 23.46 2.26 -9.57
CA PRO A 180 22.98 2.10 -10.95
C PRO A 180 22.11 0.87 -11.19
N TYR A 181 22.28 -0.20 -10.39
CA TYR A 181 21.44 -1.40 -10.43
C TYR A 181 20.16 -1.30 -9.59
N GLY A 182 20.00 -0.21 -8.84
CA GLY A 182 18.84 0.06 -8.01
C GLY A 182 17.60 0.36 -8.85
N THR A 183 16.50 -0.34 -8.57
CA THR A 183 15.24 -0.17 -9.34
C THR A 183 14.65 1.25 -9.27
N GLY A 184 15.03 2.05 -8.26
CA GLY A 184 14.62 3.44 -8.09
C GLY A 184 15.71 4.45 -8.47
N TYR A 185 16.80 4.03 -9.10
CA TYR A 185 17.96 4.88 -9.40
C TYR A 185 17.63 6.03 -10.36
N GLY A 186 17.03 5.69 -11.51
CA GLY A 186 16.75 6.66 -12.58
C GLY A 186 16.07 7.96 -12.11
N PRO A 187 14.95 7.87 -11.36
CA PRO A 187 14.27 9.03 -10.81
C PRO A 187 15.13 9.91 -9.89
N PHE A 188 16.17 9.37 -9.24
CA PHE A 188 17.02 10.09 -8.29
C PHE A 188 18.37 10.55 -8.87
N ILE A 189 18.58 10.42 -10.19
CA ILE A 189 19.76 11.00 -10.86
C ILE A 189 19.77 12.53 -10.64
N GLY A 190 20.91 13.03 -10.16
CA GLY A 190 21.11 14.45 -9.85
C GLY A 190 20.54 14.91 -8.50
N PHE A 191 19.94 14.01 -7.72
CA PHE A 191 19.52 14.30 -6.34
C PHE A 191 20.73 14.22 -5.39
N PRO A 192 20.86 15.11 -4.37
CA PRO A 192 22.01 15.15 -3.47
C PRO A 192 21.97 14.03 -2.42
N LEU A 193 22.10 12.78 -2.87
CA LEU A 193 22.02 11.57 -2.03
C LEU A 193 23.19 11.43 -1.04
N ASP A 194 24.29 12.16 -1.24
CA ASP A 194 25.41 12.28 -0.31
C ASP A 194 25.01 13.02 0.98
N LYS A 195 24.08 13.97 0.88
CA LYS A 195 23.57 14.77 2.00
C LYS A 195 22.24 14.25 2.52
N ILE A 196 21.35 13.88 1.61
CA ILE A 196 20.01 13.37 1.90
C ILE A 196 19.88 11.98 1.25
N PRO A 197 20.53 10.94 1.80
CA PRO A 197 20.37 9.59 1.28
C PRO A 197 18.91 9.17 1.41
N VAL A 198 18.31 8.57 0.39
CA VAL A 198 16.92 8.13 0.40
C VAL A 198 16.89 6.62 0.44
N ALA A 199 16.36 6.04 1.50
CA ALA A 199 16.08 4.61 1.55
C ALA A 199 14.73 4.36 0.87
N ALA A 200 14.68 3.42 -0.07
CA ALA A 200 13.49 3.20 -0.87
C ALA A 200 13.22 1.73 -1.20
N LYS A 201 11.99 1.46 -1.61
CA LYS A 201 11.62 0.26 -2.37
C LYS A 201 10.50 0.56 -3.36
N THR A 202 10.67 0.03 -4.57
CA THR A 202 9.64 0.00 -5.61
C THR A 202 8.66 -1.15 -5.40
N GLY A 203 7.40 -0.94 -5.81
CA GLY A 203 6.39 -1.97 -5.92
C GLY A 203 5.50 -1.77 -7.14
N THR A 204 4.90 -2.87 -7.60
CA THR A 204 3.96 -2.89 -8.72
C THR A 204 2.81 -3.83 -8.32
N GLY A 205 1.67 -3.25 -7.97
CA GLY A 205 0.46 -4.01 -7.62
C GLY A 205 -0.25 -4.46 -8.89
N GLN A 206 -0.60 -5.73 -8.98
CA GLN A 206 -1.35 -6.25 -10.13
C GLN A 206 -2.77 -5.66 -10.12
N ALA A 207 -3.29 -5.34 -11.30
CA ALA A 207 -4.70 -4.98 -11.50
C ALA A 207 -5.35 -6.00 -12.43
N GLY A 208 -6.60 -6.37 -12.17
CA GLY A 208 -7.37 -7.25 -13.04
C GLY A 208 -8.03 -6.50 -14.21
N ASN A 209 -8.57 -7.26 -15.17
CA ASN A 209 -9.40 -6.78 -16.29
C ASN A 209 -8.70 -5.74 -17.19
N ASP A 210 -7.53 -6.10 -17.74
CA ASP A 210 -6.74 -5.29 -18.68
C ASP A 210 -6.32 -3.89 -18.19
N LYS A 211 -6.46 -3.65 -16.88
CA LYS A 211 -6.03 -2.40 -16.24
C LYS A 211 -4.52 -2.38 -16.07
N GLN A 212 -3.95 -1.18 -16.14
CA GLN A 212 -2.53 -0.98 -15.80
C GLN A 212 -2.28 -1.30 -14.33
N SER A 213 -1.05 -1.72 -14.02
CA SER A 213 -0.65 -2.01 -12.66
C SER A 213 -0.67 -0.75 -11.78
N THR A 214 -0.79 -0.97 -10.47
CA THR A 214 -0.71 0.10 -9.47
C THR A 214 0.75 0.37 -9.13
N SER A 215 1.18 1.61 -9.31
CA SER A 215 2.54 2.06 -8.99
C SER A 215 2.68 2.26 -7.49
N TRP A 216 3.72 1.70 -6.88
CA TRP A 216 4.06 1.91 -5.46
C TRP A 216 5.50 2.35 -5.30
N PHE A 217 5.73 3.33 -4.43
CA PHE A 217 7.07 3.70 -3.99
C PHE A 217 7.03 4.09 -2.52
N ALA A 218 7.75 3.33 -1.69
CA ALA A 218 7.84 3.55 -0.25
C ALA A 218 9.26 3.94 0.12
N THR A 219 9.41 4.96 0.96
CA THR A 219 10.71 5.54 1.28
C THR A 219 10.77 6.05 2.70
N PHE A 220 11.99 6.22 3.21
CA PHE A 220 12.28 7.15 4.30
C PHE A 220 13.58 7.89 4.03
N ALA A 221 13.66 9.13 4.48
CA ALA A 221 14.84 9.97 4.32
C ALA A 221 15.02 10.97 5.48
N PRO A 222 16.28 11.35 5.78
CA PRO A 222 17.52 10.80 5.24
C PRO A 222 17.77 9.38 5.80
N ALA A 223 18.33 8.46 5.03
CA ALA A 223 18.51 7.05 5.44
C ALA A 223 19.43 6.88 6.66
N ASN A 224 20.36 7.82 6.88
CA ASN A 224 21.28 7.85 8.01
C ASN A 224 20.66 8.49 9.27
N ASN A 225 19.82 9.52 9.14
CA ASN A 225 19.13 10.18 10.26
C ASN A 225 17.64 10.44 9.95
N PRO A 226 16.80 9.40 9.85
CA PRO A 226 15.48 9.51 9.23
C PRO A 226 14.55 10.52 9.90
N LYS A 227 13.90 11.33 9.08
CA LYS A 227 12.94 12.36 9.51
C LYS A 227 11.54 12.13 8.93
N TYR A 228 11.48 11.71 7.68
CA TYR A 228 10.22 11.54 6.95
C TYR A 228 10.15 10.15 6.35
N ALA A 229 8.96 9.55 6.38
CA ALA A 229 8.60 8.39 5.59
C ALA A 229 7.54 8.81 4.58
N VAL A 230 7.75 8.49 3.30
CA VAL A 230 6.83 8.86 2.22
C VAL A 230 6.46 7.59 1.45
N VAL A 231 5.17 7.32 1.37
CA VAL A 231 4.59 6.25 0.56
C VAL A 231 3.68 6.88 -0.46
N MET A 232 3.92 6.59 -1.72
CA MET A 232 3.04 6.96 -2.81
C MET A 232 2.51 5.72 -3.52
N MET A 233 1.20 5.75 -3.78
CA MET A 233 0.49 4.74 -4.53
C MET A 233 -0.34 5.43 -5.62
N VAL A 234 -0.15 5.03 -6.87
CA VAL A 234 -0.93 5.53 -8.01
C VAL A 234 -1.58 4.36 -8.72
N ALA A 235 -2.90 4.25 -8.58
CA ALA A 235 -3.70 3.23 -9.26
C ALA A 235 -3.56 3.37 -10.78
N GLN A 236 -3.35 2.25 -11.48
CA GLN A 236 -3.11 2.24 -12.93
C GLN A 236 -1.92 3.12 -13.38
N GLY A 237 -0.98 3.41 -12.48
CA GLY A 237 0.22 4.19 -12.74
C GLY A 237 1.41 3.37 -13.25
N GLY A 238 1.25 2.10 -13.59
CA GLY A 238 2.36 1.28 -14.06
C GLY A 238 3.40 0.98 -12.97
N THR A 239 4.69 1.15 -13.28
CA THR A 239 5.78 0.77 -12.36
C THR A 239 5.99 1.79 -11.23
N GLY A 240 6.46 1.32 -10.08
CA GLY A 240 6.85 2.18 -8.95
C GLY A 240 7.86 3.26 -9.33
N SER A 241 8.85 2.91 -10.15
CA SER A 241 9.92 3.82 -10.60
C SER A 241 9.49 4.81 -11.68
N GLY A 242 8.50 4.46 -12.51
CA GLY A 242 8.05 5.32 -13.61
C GLY A 242 7.15 6.47 -13.14
N THR A 243 6.32 6.25 -12.12
CA THR A 243 5.26 7.21 -11.74
C THR A 243 5.37 7.70 -10.30
N SER A 244 5.46 6.78 -9.34
CA SER A 244 5.48 7.16 -7.92
C SER A 244 6.84 7.74 -7.50
N ALA A 245 7.95 7.17 -7.95
CA ALA A 245 9.28 7.62 -7.54
C ALA A 245 9.64 9.06 -7.93
N PRO A 246 9.39 9.55 -9.17
CA PRO A 246 9.63 10.96 -9.52
C PRO A 246 8.81 11.92 -8.66
N SER A 247 7.57 11.56 -8.34
CA SER A 247 6.68 12.36 -7.49
C SER A 247 7.15 12.37 -6.04
N VAL A 248 7.61 11.24 -5.51
CA VAL A 248 8.24 11.18 -4.17
C VAL A 248 9.54 11.98 -4.11
N ARG A 249 10.35 11.97 -5.18
CA ARG A 249 11.50 12.87 -5.29
C ARG A 249 11.07 14.33 -5.16
N LYS A 250 10.01 14.78 -5.84
CA LYS A 250 9.48 16.15 -5.71
C LYS A 250 9.04 16.48 -4.29
N ILE A 251 8.44 15.53 -3.57
CA ILE A 251 8.11 15.71 -2.16
C ILE A 251 9.38 15.95 -1.34
N TYR A 252 10.44 15.15 -1.52
CA TYR A 252 11.69 15.39 -0.81
C TYR A 252 12.40 16.68 -1.22
N GLU A 253 12.33 17.06 -2.50
CA GLU A 253 12.84 18.35 -2.97
C GLU A 253 12.13 19.51 -2.25
N ALA A 254 10.81 19.44 -2.12
CA ALA A 254 10.02 20.43 -1.38
C ALA A 254 10.33 20.42 0.13
N LEU A 255 10.42 19.25 0.76
CA LEU A 255 10.69 19.13 2.20
C LEU A 255 12.07 19.66 2.59
N TYR A 256 13.08 19.49 1.74
CA TYR A 256 14.46 19.89 2.03
C TYR A 256 14.93 21.16 1.28
N GLY A 257 14.06 21.77 0.46
CA GLY A 257 14.41 22.94 -0.35
C GLY A 257 15.50 22.65 -1.39
N ILE A 258 15.36 21.54 -2.11
CA ILE A 258 16.36 21.06 -3.06
C ILE A 258 16.03 21.58 -4.47
N THR A 259 17.03 22.14 -5.14
CA THR A 259 16.98 22.47 -6.57
C THR A 259 18.20 21.86 -7.25
N GLY A 260 18.00 20.86 -8.11
CA GLY A 260 19.10 20.06 -8.65
C GLY A 260 19.83 19.33 -7.51
N SER A 261 21.13 19.60 -7.35
CA SER A 261 21.97 19.07 -6.26
C SER A 261 22.19 20.07 -5.12
N THR A 262 21.63 21.27 -5.21
CA THR A 262 21.75 22.31 -4.17
C THR A 262 20.64 22.17 -3.14
N ILE A 263 20.98 22.26 -1.86
CA ILE A 263 20.05 22.24 -0.74
C ILE A 263 20.02 23.63 -0.13
N ASP A 264 18.84 24.25 -0.12
CA ASP A 264 18.57 25.53 0.52
C ASP A 264 17.38 25.38 1.48
N PRO A 265 17.62 25.16 2.79
CA PRO A 265 16.55 24.98 3.76
C PRO A 265 15.56 26.15 3.84
N ALA A 266 15.94 27.37 3.43
CA ALA A 266 15.03 28.51 3.39
C ALA A 266 13.95 28.37 2.29
N LYS A 267 14.20 27.52 1.29
CA LYS A 267 13.24 27.16 0.23
C LYS A 267 12.42 25.91 0.57
N SER A 268 12.55 25.36 1.78
CA SER A 268 11.70 24.27 2.25
C SER A 268 10.25 24.73 2.34
N VAL A 269 9.32 23.84 2.03
CA VAL A 269 7.88 24.04 2.31
C VAL A 269 7.56 23.97 3.80
N LEU A 270 8.52 23.62 4.65
CA LEU A 270 8.40 23.63 6.10
C LEU A 270 9.12 24.85 6.68
N VAL A 271 8.42 25.64 7.49
CA VAL A 271 9.05 26.75 8.21
C VAL A 271 10.13 26.21 9.15
N GLY A 272 11.37 26.69 8.99
CA GLY A 272 12.50 26.22 9.78
C GLY A 272 12.93 24.77 9.48
N GLY A 273 12.46 24.19 8.36
CA GLY A 273 12.86 22.85 7.91
C GLY A 273 12.26 21.67 8.69
N ALA A 274 11.26 21.91 9.54
CA ALA A 274 10.59 20.88 10.33
C ALA A 274 9.09 21.16 10.49
N PRO A 275 8.25 20.13 10.70
CA PRO A 275 6.85 20.32 11.04
C PRO A 275 6.70 21.15 12.33
N SER A 276 5.70 22.05 12.37
CA SER A 276 5.51 22.94 13.53
C SER A 276 5.38 22.17 14.84
N ALA A 277 6.24 22.51 15.79
CA ALA A 277 6.18 22.00 17.15
C ALA A 277 5.08 22.67 18.00
N VAL A 278 4.56 23.82 17.56
CA VAL A 278 3.66 24.68 18.35
C VAL A 278 2.24 24.59 17.81
N LEU A 279 1.26 24.62 18.71
CA LEU A 279 -0.15 24.73 18.34
C LEU A 279 -0.47 26.13 17.79
N PRO A 280 -1.46 26.27 16.89
CA PRO A 280 -1.96 27.58 16.46
C PRO A 280 -2.38 28.43 17.67
N THR A 281 -2.19 29.74 17.58
CA THR A 281 -2.80 30.69 18.51
C THR A 281 -4.24 30.95 18.11
N VAL A 282 -5.06 31.51 19.00
CA VAL A 282 -6.44 31.88 18.68
C VAL A 282 -6.56 33.40 18.78
N GLY A 283 -7.00 34.02 17.69
CA GLY A 283 -7.25 35.45 17.60
C GLY A 283 -8.39 35.88 18.52
N LYS A 284 -8.54 37.19 18.73
CA LYS A 284 -9.59 37.76 19.59
C LYS A 284 -11.02 37.44 19.11
N ASP A 285 -11.17 37.09 17.84
CA ASP A 285 -12.43 36.70 17.19
C ASP A 285 -12.68 35.18 17.26
N GLY A 286 -11.81 34.41 17.92
CA GLY A 286 -11.90 32.96 18.01
C GLY A 286 -11.33 32.20 16.81
N THR A 287 -10.74 32.90 15.83
CA THR A 287 -10.16 32.24 14.65
C THR A 287 -8.76 31.68 14.95
N PRO A 288 -8.42 30.47 14.48
CA PRO A 288 -7.09 29.93 14.66
C PRO A 288 -6.10 30.63 13.72
N GLU A 289 -5.06 31.20 14.32
CA GLU A 289 -3.91 31.79 13.64
C GLU A 289 -2.81 30.73 13.53
N TYR A 290 -2.60 30.22 12.33
CA TYR A 290 -1.57 29.23 12.05
C TYR A 290 -0.21 29.92 11.89
N PRO A 291 0.89 29.31 12.38
CA PRO A 291 2.21 29.75 11.98
C PRO A 291 2.31 29.71 10.45
N VAL A 292 2.74 30.83 9.85
CA VAL A 292 2.74 31.08 8.40
C VAL A 292 3.26 29.87 7.65
N LEU A 293 2.42 29.16 6.90
CA LEU A 293 2.91 28.15 5.97
C LEU A 293 3.63 28.87 4.82
N PRO A 294 4.80 28.40 4.35
CA PRO A 294 5.45 28.98 3.18
C PRO A 294 4.47 28.91 2.01
N THR A 295 4.15 30.05 1.40
CA THR A 295 3.42 30.07 0.14
C THR A 295 4.31 29.41 -0.89
N PRO A 296 3.92 28.26 -1.49
CA PRO A 296 4.71 27.71 -2.57
C PRO A 296 4.66 28.73 -3.71
N GLU A 297 5.82 29.23 -4.15
CA GLU A 297 5.95 29.86 -5.46
C GLU A 297 5.68 28.77 -6.50
N VAL A 298 4.42 28.46 -6.77
CA VAL A 298 4.07 27.65 -7.94
C VAL A 298 4.24 28.57 -9.14
N PRO A 299 5.19 28.30 -10.06
CA PRO A 299 5.16 28.99 -11.34
C PRO A 299 3.83 28.61 -11.98
N VAL A 300 2.99 29.60 -12.27
CA VAL A 300 1.75 29.42 -13.01
C VAL A 300 2.13 29.07 -14.45
N THR A 301 2.59 27.86 -14.71
CA THR A 301 2.61 27.33 -16.07
C THR A 301 1.18 26.95 -16.37
N SER A 302 0.51 27.78 -17.17
CA SER A 302 -0.79 27.52 -17.75
C SER A 302 -0.86 26.07 -18.25
N SER A 303 -1.64 25.23 -17.59
CA SER A 303 -2.11 23.99 -18.22
C SER A 303 -2.82 24.39 -19.52
N PRO A 304 -2.51 23.77 -20.67
CA PRO A 304 -3.39 23.90 -21.81
C PRO A 304 -4.73 23.27 -21.40
N SER A 305 -5.74 24.12 -21.22
CA SER A 305 -7.12 23.64 -21.23
C SER A 305 -7.33 22.90 -22.56
N PRO A 306 -7.97 21.73 -22.57
CA PRO A 306 -8.33 21.09 -23.82
C PRO A 306 -9.36 21.99 -24.51
N SER A 307 -8.92 22.72 -25.53
CA SER A 307 -9.77 23.38 -26.51
C SER A 307 -10.46 22.31 -27.36
N GLY A 308 -11.45 21.64 -26.78
CA GLY A 308 -12.39 20.78 -27.48
C GLY A 308 -13.76 21.43 -27.40
N SER A 309 -14.24 21.96 -28.52
CA SER A 309 -15.62 22.42 -28.68
C SER A 309 -16.59 21.26 -28.41
N ILE A 310 -17.25 21.29 -27.25
CA ILE A 310 -18.37 20.40 -26.97
C ILE A 310 -19.60 21.00 -27.64
N SER A 311 -20.02 20.39 -28.74
CA SER A 311 -21.35 20.58 -29.31
C SER A 311 -22.39 20.09 -28.30
N SER A 312 -23.33 20.96 -27.96
CA SER A 312 -24.40 20.72 -27.01
C SER A 312 -25.38 19.64 -27.49
N ALA A 313 -25.56 18.58 -26.71
CA ALA A 313 -26.69 17.66 -26.82
C ALA A 313 -27.55 17.73 -25.54
N PRO A 314 -28.89 17.60 -25.65
CA PRO A 314 -29.82 18.14 -24.67
C PRO A 314 -29.98 17.28 -23.39
N SER A 315 -30.33 17.98 -22.32
CA SER A 315 -30.57 17.50 -20.96
C SER A 315 -31.73 16.49 -20.88
N ALA A 316 -31.48 15.35 -20.24
CA ALA A 316 -32.51 14.40 -19.82
C ALA A 316 -32.84 14.57 -18.32
N PRO A 317 -34.11 14.38 -17.91
CA PRO A 317 -34.61 14.82 -16.61
C PRO A 317 -34.23 13.90 -15.45
N SER A 318 -34.14 14.51 -14.27
CA SER A 318 -33.90 13.89 -12.96
C SER A 318 -35.05 12.96 -12.53
N ALA A 319 -34.70 11.78 -12.01
CA ALA A 319 -35.62 10.83 -11.39
C ALA A 319 -35.19 10.50 -9.94
N PRO A 320 -36.14 10.22 -9.03
CA PRO A 320 -35.97 10.37 -7.59
C PRO A 320 -35.36 9.14 -6.89
N SER A 321 -34.81 9.39 -5.69
CA SER A 321 -34.27 8.39 -4.77
C SER A 321 -35.30 7.37 -4.30
N PRO A 322 -34.89 6.10 -4.09
CA PRO A 322 -35.53 5.23 -3.12
C PRO A 322 -34.57 4.81 -2.00
N SER A 323 -35.01 5.09 -0.79
CA SER A 323 -34.64 4.40 0.45
C SER A 323 -35.11 2.93 0.44
N ALA A 324 -34.21 1.99 0.76
CA ALA A 324 -34.46 0.77 1.55
C ALA A 324 -33.28 -0.21 1.35
N GLY A 325 -32.94 -0.93 2.42
CA GLY A 325 -31.70 -1.69 2.57
C GLY A 325 -31.41 -2.75 1.51
N LEU A 326 -30.13 -2.82 1.12
CA LEU A 326 -29.53 -3.98 0.48
C LEU A 326 -28.24 -4.32 1.22
N ILE A 327 -28.18 -5.54 1.76
CA ILE A 327 -26.95 -6.16 2.25
C ILE A 327 -26.06 -6.41 1.03
N VAL A 328 -24.99 -5.62 0.91
CA VAL A 328 -23.94 -5.80 -0.10
C VAL A 328 -22.95 -6.85 0.40
N LEU A 329 -23.01 -8.05 -0.16
CA LEU A 329 -21.94 -9.05 -0.02
C LEU A 329 -20.74 -8.58 -0.85
N PRO A 330 -19.53 -8.45 -0.26
CA PRO A 330 -18.36 -8.07 -1.04
C PRO A 330 -17.93 -9.27 -1.91
N VAL A 331 -17.86 -9.04 -3.23
CA VAL A 331 -17.16 -9.92 -4.17
C VAL A 331 -15.67 -9.77 -3.90
N ALA A 332 -15.14 -10.56 -2.96
CA ALA A 332 -13.71 -10.74 -2.78
C ALA A 332 -13.17 -11.64 -3.90
N ALA A 333 -12.87 -11.05 -5.05
CA ALA A 333 -12.09 -11.70 -6.10
C ALA A 333 -10.61 -11.33 -5.91
N GLY A 334 -9.91 -12.11 -5.09
CA GLY A 334 -8.45 -12.16 -5.10
C GLY A 334 -8.01 -12.89 -6.37
N PHE A 335 -7.54 -12.14 -7.37
CA PHE A 335 -7.01 -12.71 -8.60
C PHE A 335 -5.55 -13.11 -8.39
N GLY A 336 -5.31 -14.41 -8.14
CA GLY A 336 -4.02 -15.04 -8.36
C GLY A 336 -4.03 -15.75 -9.72
N LEU A 337 -3.42 -15.13 -10.74
CA LEU A 337 -3.24 -15.74 -12.07
C LEU A 337 -2.23 -16.90 -11.98
N LEU A 338 -2.72 -18.13 -12.10
CA LEU A 338 -1.98 -19.29 -12.60
C LEU A 338 -2.97 -20.22 -13.30
N GLY A 339 -3.19 -19.99 -14.59
CA GLY A 339 -3.87 -20.95 -15.45
C GLY A 339 -3.06 -22.24 -15.50
N ARG A 340 -3.66 -23.37 -15.12
CA ARG A 340 -3.10 -24.71 -15.37
C ARG A 340 -3.95 -25.42 -16.42
N ALA A 341 -3.33 -25.65 -17.57
CA ALA A 341 -3.84 -26.56 -18.59
C ALA A 341 -3.93 -27.99 -18.03
N ALA A 342 -5.02 -28.67 -18.38
CA ALA A 342 -5.33 -30.03 -18.00
C ALA A 342 -4.24 -31.03 -18.41
N ARG A 343 -4.08 -32.07 -17.57
CA ARG A 343 -3.14 -33.18 -17.78
C ARG A 343 -3.46 -33.92 -19.08
N ARG A 344 -2.51 -33.92 -20.04
CA ARG A 344 -2.31 -35.02 -21.00
C ARG A 344 -0.81 -35.29 -21.13
N ARG A 345 -0.43 -36.56 -21.02
CA ARG A 345 0.92 -37.06 -21.33
C ARG A 345 1.16 -36.91 -22.84
N HIS A 346 2.20 -36.18 -23.24
CA HIS A 346 3.06 -36.54 -24.36
C HIS A 346 4.35 -35.68 -24.38
N ARG A 347 5.46 -36.33 -24.75
CA ARG A 347 6.81 -35.79 -24.94
C ARG A 347 6.86 -34.76 -26.08
N SER A 348 7.57 -33.64 -25.88
CA SER A 348 8.72 -33.17 -26.69
C SER A 348 9.02 -31.70 -26.36
N GLY A 349 10.30 -31.33 -26.37
CA GLY A 349 10.82 -30.08 -25.82
C GLY A 349 10.42 -28.81 -26.58
N ALA A 350 10.33 -27.73 -25.81
CA ALA A 350 10.56 -26.36 -26.26
C ALA A 350 10.97 -25.52 -25.04
N SER A 351 12.04 -24.76 -25.21
CA SER A 351 12.68 -23.86 -24.24
C SER A 351 11.76 -22.73 -23.79
N TRP A 352 11.66 -22.53 -22.47
CA TRP A 352 10.99 -21.38 -21.85
C TRP A 352 12.04 -20.30 -21.53
N PRO A 353 11.86 -19.03 -21.96
CA PRO A 353 12.68 -17.95 -21.45
C PRO A 353 12.17 -17.54 -20.06
N TRP A 354 13.01 -17.76 -19.06
CA TRP A 354 12.82 -17.34 -17.68
C TRP A 354 13.20 -15.86 -17.54
N MET A 355 12.32 -15.03 -16.95
CA MET A 355 12.71 -13.73 -16.41
C MET A 355 12.21 -13.62 -14.97
N TRP A 356 13.14 -13.79 -14.05
CA TRP A 356 12.99 -13.59 -12.61
C TRP A 356 13.32 -12.15 -12.24
N TRP A 357 12.65 -11.64 -11.20
CA TRP A 357 12.94 -10.37 -10.54
C TRP A 357 14.40 -10.34 -10.03
N ARG A 358 15.12 -9.27 -10.33
CA ARG A 358 16.27 -8.77 -9.57
C ARG A 358 15.93 -7.39 -9.04
#